data_AF-X0ZZ23-F1
#
_entry.id   AF-X0ZZ23-F1
#
_cell.length_a   1.000
_cell.length_b   1.000
_cell.length_c   1.000
_cell.angle_alpha   90.00
_cell.angle_beta   90.00
_cell.angle_gamma   90.00
#
_symmetry.space_group_name_H-M   'P 1'
#
loop_
_entity.id
_entity.type
_entity.pdbx_description
1 polymer ?
#
loop_
_entity_poly.entity_id
_entity_poly.type
_entity_poly.pdbx_seq_one_letter_code
_entity_poly.pdbx_strand_id
1 'polypeptide(L)'
;LSVDKISTDILKKAIKLNIHDVIEFPFIYDELRDSIKRTENMFLKSMEKPSIQIKEEEQRKKIHKKIAIFSTKGGSGKSFIAINLAVDLANLDKKRVILFDLDYQFGDVAIMLNLYPKHTTYDIMSVIDQLDSEMLNSFLTTHESGVKVLPAPIDPSQEEVISTAATMKILDIFSDISDYVIIDTPSGFSDNVLLLLEKTDFLCIVASKDVPNIKNLKISLQMLKQLKFPEEK
;
A
#
# COMPACT_ATOMS: atom_id res chain seq x y z
N LEU A 1 -30.43 6.72 8.16
CA LEU A 1 -31.07 6.07 9.34
C LEU A 1 -32.33 6.89 9.63
N SER A 2 -33.52 6.28 9.62
CA SER A 2 -34.78 7.02 9.90
C SER A 2 -35.17 6.82 11.35
N VAL A 3 -35.57 7.89 12.03
CA VAL A 3 -35.99 7.88 13.44
C VAL A 3 -37.17 8.83 13.64
N ASP A 4 -38.10 8.48 14.53
CA ASP A 4 -39.35 9.25 14.72
C ASP A 4 -39.15 10.60 15.42
N LYS A 5 -38.04 10.77 16.17
CA LYS A 5 -37.71 12.04 16.83
C LYS A 5 -36.21 12.17 17.03
N ILE A 6 -35.67 13.36 16.79
CA ILE A 6 -34.27 13.64 17.07
C ILE A 6 -34.11 13.81 18.60
N SER A 7 -33.24 12.99 19.18
CA SER A 7 -32.85 13.07 20.60
C SER A 7 -31.33 13.11 20.75
N THR A 8 -30.86 13.60 21.90
CA THR A 8 -29.43 13.64 22.23
C THR A 8 -28.79 12.25 22.23
N ASP A 9 -29.54 11.21 22.58
CA ASP A 9 -29.05 9.82 22.55
C ASP A 9 -28.90 9.30 21.12
N ILE A 10 -29.81 9.68 20.22
CA ILE A 10 -29.71 9.35 18.79
C ILE A 10 -28.53 10.06 18.15
N LEU A 11 -28.30 11.34 18.47
CA LEU A 11 -27.13 12.08 17.98
C LEU A 11 -25.82 11.44 18.45
N LYS A 12 -25.73 11.04 19.72
CA LYS A 12 -24.57 10.30 20.24
C LYS A 12 -24.35 8.97 19.50
N LYS A 13 -25.43 8.26 19.17
CA LYS A 13 -25.36 7.00 18.40
C LYS A 13 -24.96 7.25 16.95
N ALA A 14 -25.45 8.33 16.34
CA ALA A 14 -25.11 8.74 14.98
C ALA A 14 -23.61 9.06 14.85
N ILE A 15 -23.04 9.79 15.81
CA ILE A 15 -21.59 10.07 15.88
C ILE A 15 -20.79 8.75 15.94
N LYS A 16 -21.20 7.80 16.79
CA LYS A 16 -20.52 6.49 16.90
C LYS A 16 -20.58 5.66 15.62
N LEU A 17 -21.59 5.88 14.78
CA LEU A 17 -21.79 5.21 13.50
C LEU A 17 -21.19 5.99 12.33
N ASN A 18 -20.44 7.05 12.60
CA ASN A 18 -19.82 7.91 11.58
C ASN A 18 -20.84 8.54 10.63
N ILE A 19 -22.05 8.85 11.13
CA ILE A 19 -23.06 9.58 10.37
C ILE A 19 -22.69 11.07 10.41
N HIS A 20 -22.45 11.65 9.23
CA HIS A 20 -21.88 12.99 9.09
C HIS A 20 -22.91 14.12 9.11
N ASP A 21 -24.20 13.84 8.86
CA ASP A 21 -25.26 14.83 8.95
C ASP A 21 -26.62 14.18 9.26
N VAL A 22 -27.56 14.97 9.80
CA VAL A 22 -28.91 14.54 10.19
C VAL A 22 -29.91 15.60 9.75
N ILE A 23 -31.01 15.16 9.12
CA ILE A 23 -32.09 16.03 8.65
C ILE A 23 -33.40 15.55 9.29
N GLU A 24 -34.25 16.48 9.72
CA GLU A 24 -35.57 16.18 10.29
C GLU A 24 -36.63 16.06 9.18
N PHE A 25 -37.55 15.09 9.29
CA PHE A 25 -38.65 14.95 8.34
C PHE A 25 -39.93 15.59 8.90
N PRO A 26 -40.74 16.30 8.10
CA PRO A 26 -40.56 16.58 6.67
C PRO A 26 -39.51 17.66 6.41
N PHE A 27 -38.57 17.41 5.49
CA PHE A 27 -37.57 18.38 5.04
C PHE A 27 -37.99 19.03 3.73
N ILE A 28 -37.51 20.26 3.52
CA ILE A 28 -37.60 20.94 2.22
C ILE A 28 -36.37 20.62 1.35
N TYR A 29 -36.50 20.74 0.03
CA TYR A 29 -35.44 20.35 -0.92
C TYR A 29 -34.10 21.03 -0.65
N ASP A 30 -34.10 22.30 -0.26
CA ASP A 30 -32.87 23.06 0.01
C ASP A 30 -32.12 22.55 1.24
N GLU A 31 -32.83 22.10 2.29
CA GLU A 31 -32.19 21.51 3.48
C GLU A 31 -31.44 20.21 3.16
N LEU A 32 -32.02 19.37 2.30
CA LEU A 32 -31.36 18.17 1.80
C LEU A 32 -30.13 18.52 0.95
N ARG A 33 -30.27 19.50 0.05
CA ARG A 33 -29.16 19.96 -0.80
C ARG A 33 -27.99 20.49 0.03
N ASP A 34 -28.29 21.27 1.07
CA ASP A 34 -27.26 21.84 1.95
C ASP A 34 -26.60 20.77 2.81
N SER A 35 -27.35 19.76 3.23
CA SER A 35 -26.79 18.61 3.95
C SER A 35 -25.81 17.80 3.12
N ILE A 36 -26.13 17.56 1.85
CA ILE A 36 -25.22 16.90 0.89
C ILE A 36 -23.95 17.72 0.74
N LYS A 37 -24.06 19.05 0.54
CA LYS A 37 -22.89 19.94 0.40
C LYS A 37 -22.02 19.99 1.66
N ARG A 38 -22.61 19.98 2.86
CA ARG A 38 -21.84 19.96 4.12
C ARG A 38 -21.06 18.66 4.26
N THR A 39 -21.69 17.53 3.93
CA THR A 39 -21.07 16.20 3.97
C THR A 39 -19.92 16.10 2.97
N GLU A 40 -20.14 16.60 1.74
CA GLU A 40 -19.13 16.69 0.70
C GLU A 40 -17.92 17.53 1.13
N ASN A 41 -18.16 18.74 1.66
CA ASN A 41 -17.07 19.60 2.15
C ASN A 41 -16.32 19.00 3.33
N MET A 42 -17.01 18.30 4.24
CA MET A 42 -16.36 17.60 5.36
C MET A 42 -15.46 16.47 4.85
N PHE A 43 -15.90 15.73 3.84
CA PHE A 43 -15.13 14.67 3.20
C PHE A 43 -13.90 15.24 2.46
N LEU A 44 -14.09 16.26 1.63
CA LEU A 44 -13.01 16.93 0.91
C LEU A 44 -11.96 17.54 1.86
N LYS A 45 -12.41 18.17 2.96
CA LYS A 45 -11.50 18.74 3.97
C LYS A 45 -10.76 17.68 4.79
N SER A 46 -11.34 16.48 4.96
CA SER A 46 -10.63 15.34 5.55
C SER A 46 -9.61 14.71 4.59
N MET A 47 -9.75 14.95 3.29
CA MET A 47 -8.81 14.56 2.24
C MET A 47 -7.72 15.61 2.00
N GLU A 48 -7.90 16.85 2.44
CA GLU A 48 -6.81 17.82 2.51
C GLU A 48 -5.78 17.34 3.54
N LYS A 49 -4.67 16.78 3.03
CA LYS A 49 -3.50 16.36 3.83
C LYS A 49 -3.13 17.50 4.81
N PRO A 50 -2.79 17.22 6.09
CA PRO A 50 -2.13 18.22 6.91
C PRO A 50 -0.83 18.60 6.20
N SER A 51 -0.74 19.83 5.72
CA SER A 51 0.45 20.35 5.06
C SER A 51 1.57 20.41 6.09
N ILE A 52 2.42 19.38 6.11
CA ILE A 52 3.73 19.47 6.74
C ILE A 52 4.50 20.49 5.90
N GLN A 53 4.70 21.70 6.45
CA GLN A 53 5.56 22.71 5.87
C GLN A 53 7.00 22.20 5.94
N ILE A 54 7.43 21.45 4.91
CA ILE A 54 8.84 21.16 4.70
C ILE A 54 9.45 22.44 4.16
N LYS A 55 10.29 23.10 4.98
CA LYS A 55 11.08 24.26 4.56
C LYS A 55 11.89 23.88 3.32
N GLU A 56 11.66 24.60 2.24
CA GLU A 56 12.41 24.47 1.00
C GLU A 56 13.77 25.13 1.18
N GLU A 57 14.79 24.35 1.51
CA GLU A 57 16.18 24.75 1.29
C GLU A 57 17.06 23.51 1.05
N GLU A 58 17.87 23.62 0.00
CA GLU A 58 19.01 22.78 -0.39
C GLU A 58 18.73 21.43 -1.09
N GLN A 59 19.18 21.36 -2.36
CA GLN A 59 19.36 20.17 -3.21
C GLN A 59 18.46 18.99 -2.86
N ARG A 60 17.34 18.82 -3.59
CA ARG A 60 16.51 17.61 -3.51
C ARG A 60 17.40 16.38 -3.75
N LYS A 61 17.97 15.81 -2.68
CA LYS A 61 18.32 14.39 -2.64
C LYS A 61 17.07 13.70 -3.16
N LYS A 62 17.18 12.93 -4.25
CA LYS A 62 16.09 12.06 -4.67
C LYS A 62 15.77 11.17 -3.47
N ILE A 63 14.72 11.51 -2.74
CA ILE A 63 14.25 10.70 -1.63
C ILE A 63 13.50 9.55 -2.29
N HIS A 64 14.18 8.43 -2.44
CA HIS A 64 13.53 7.17 -2.76
C HIS A 64 12.97 6.59 -1.47
N LYS A 65 11.70 6.18 -1.46
CA LYS A 65 11.05 5.56 -0.29
C LYS A 65 10.56 4.16 -0.61
N LYS A 66 11.00 3.18 0.19
CA LYS A 66 10.54 1.80 0.17
C LYS A 66 9.45 1.61 1.21
N ILE A 67 8.24 1.26 0.79
CA ILE A 67 7.08 1.07 1.67
C ILE A 67 6.64 -0.38 1.56
N ALA A 68 6.79 -1.16 2.62
CA ALA A 68 6.34 -2.55 2.66
C ALA A 68 4.93 -2.64 3.25
N ILE A 69 4.05 -3.40 2.58
CA ILE A 69 2.69 -3.69 3.04
C ILE A 69 2.67 -5.12 3.57
N PHE A 70 2.51 -5.27 4.87
CA PHE A 70 2.69 -6.55 5.56
C PHE A 70 1.43 -6.98 6.32
N SER A 71 1.20 -8.29 6.38
CA SER A 71 0.22 -8.90 7.28
C SER A 71 0.58 -10.36 7.50
N THR A 72 0.27 -10.86 8.69
CA THR A 72 0.44 -12.28 9.05
C THR A 72 -0.71 -13.18 8.59
N LYS A 73 -1.73 -12.62 7.93
CA LYS A 73 -2.88 -13.39 7.45
C LYS A 73 -3.11 -13.12 5.96
N GLY A 74 -3.35 -14.19 5.21
CA GLY A 74 -3.84 -14.11 3.83
C GLY A 74 -5.22 -13.45 3.78
N GLY A 75 -5.51 -12.76 2.67
CA GLY A 75 -6.81 -12.11 2.47
C GLY A 75 -7.10 -10.90 3.38
N SER A 76 -6.09 -10.34 4.04
CA SER A 76 -6.23 -9.11 4.86
C SER A 76 -6.33 -7.82 4.02
N GLY A 77 -6.15 -7.91 2.70
CA GLY A 77 -6.19 -6.76 1.79
C GLY A 77 -4.84 -6.08 1.54
N LYS A 78 -3.71 -6.75 1.81
CA LYS A 78 -2.35 -6.22 1.56
C LYS A 78 -2.18 -5.72 0.12
N SER A 79 -2.39 -6.61 -0.86
CA SER A 79 -2.28 -6.32 -2.29
C SER A 79 -3.22 -5.19 -2.70
N PHE A 80 -4.44 -5.17 -2.16
CA PHE A 80 -5.39 -4.09 -2.41
C PHE A 80 -4.86 -2.73 -1.92
N ILE A 81 -4.35 -2.67 -0.70
CA ILE A 81 -3.77 -1.44 -0.13
C ILE A 81 -2.49 -1.05 -0.90
N ALA A 82 -1.62 -2.00 -1.24
CA ALA A 82 -0.40 -1.77 -2.00
C ALA A 82 -0.70 -1.17 -3.37
N ILE A 83 -1.65 -1.75 -4.10
CA ILE A 83 -2.08 -1.27 -5.42
C ILE A 83 -2.66 0.14 -5.34
N ASN A 84 -3.62 0.38 -4.45
CA ASN A 84 -4.27 1.69 -4.37
C ASN A 84 -3.27 2.77 -3.93
N LEU A 85 -2.39 2.47 -2.97
CA LEU A 85 -1.32 3.39 -2.58
C LEU A 85 -0.39 3.71 -3.76
N ALA A 86 0.01 2.70 -4.53
CA ALA A 86 0.88 2.90 -5.69
C ALA A 86 0.20 3.76 -6.77
N VAL A 87 -1.07 3.47 -7.06
CA VAL A 87 -1.88 4.21 -8.04
C VAL A 87 -2.07 5.65 -7.61
N ASP A 88 -2.41 5.90 -6.34
CA ASP A 88 -2.62 7.26 -5.81
C ASP A 88 -1.33 8.08 -5.88
N LEU A 89 -0.19 7.50 -5.49
CA LEU A 89 1.12 8.17 -5.58
C LEU A 89 1.51 8.51 -7.03
N ALA A 90 1.21 7.62 -7.99
CA ALA A 90 1.50 7.84 -9.40
C ALA A 90 0.55 8.87 -10.04
N ASN A 91 -0.76 8.73 -9.82
CA ASN A 91 -1.77 9.54 -10.47
C ASN A 91 -1.95 10.92 -9.85
N LEU A 92 -2.07 10.99 -8.51
CA LEU A 92 -2.39 12.22 -7.79
C LEU A 92 -1.12 13.03 -7.49
N ASP A 93 -0.09 12.37 -6.96
CA ASP A 93 1.16 13.03 -6.53
C ASP A 93 2.24 13.08 -7.64
N LYS A 94 1.93 12.55 -8.85
CA LYS A 94 2.78 12.51 -10.05
C LYS A 94 4.19 11.94 -9.77
N LYS A 95 4.27 10.92 -8.92
CA LYS A 95 5.52 10.25 -8.55
C LYS A 95 5.86 9.11 -9.51
N ARG A 96 7.14 8.81 -9.64
CA ARG A 96 7.62 7.58 -10.29
C ARG A 96 7.47 6.44 -9.29
N VAL A 97 6.51 5.55 -9.50
CA VAL A 97 6.19 4.48 -8.56
C VAL A 97 6.45 3.12 -9.17
N ILE A 98 7.14 2.27 -8.42
CA ILE A 98 7.26 0.85 -8.69
C ILE A 98 6.42 0.09 -7.67
N LEU A 99 5.60 -0.84 -8.15
CA LEU A 99 4.92 -1.84 -7.35
C LEU A 99 5.62 -3.19 -7.55
N PHE A 100 6.18 -3.73 -6.47
CA PHE A 100 6.90 -4.99 -6.48
C PHE A 100 6.10 -6.05 -5.71
N ASP A 101 5.69 -7.10 -6.42
CA ASP A 101 4.98 -8.23 -5.84
C ASP A 101 5.99 -9.31 -5.39
N LEU A 102 6.15 -9.46 -4.07
CA LEU A 102 7.04 -10.43 -3.45
C LEU A 102 6.34 -11.72 -3.02
N ASP A 103 5.03 -11.84 -3.20
CA ASP A 103 4.32 -13.09 -2.94
C ASP A 103 4.56 -14.05 -4.11
N TYR A 104 5.77 -14.59 -4.22
CA TYR A 104 6.20 -15.37 -5.39
C TYR A 104 5.37 -16.64 -5.64
N GLN A 105 4.66 -17.13 -4.62
CA GLN A 105 3.80 -18.31 -4.74
C GLN A 105 2.38 -17.98 -5.16
N PHE A 106 1.83 -16.87 -4.68
CA PHE A 106 0.39 -16.58 -4.78
C PHE A 106 0.09 -15.11 -5.11
N GLY A 107 1.05 -14.40 -5.69
CA GLY A 107 0.97 -12.99 -6.03
C GLY A 107 -0.01 -12.72 -7.17
N ASP A 108 -1.07 -11.96 -6.85
CA ASP A 108 -2.16 -11.66 -7.78
C ASP A 108 -2.10 -10.21 -8.30
N VAL A 109 -1.03 -9.44 -8.02
CA VAL A 109 -0.98 -8.00 -8.32
C VAL A 109 -1.23 -7.70 -9.80
N ALA A 110 -0.65 -8.48 -10.71
CA ALA A 110 -0.85 -8.31 -12.15
C ALA A 110 -2.32 -8.51 -12.54
N ILE A 111 -2.98 -9.54 -11.99
CA ILE A 111 -4.39 -9.84 -12.25
C ILE A 111 -5.28 -8.74 -11.68
N MET A 112 -5.01 -8.28 -10.45
CA MET A 112 -5.76 -7.21 -9.79
C MET A 112 -5.69 -5.88 -10.56
N LEU A 113 -4.60 -5.64 -11.28
CA LEU A 113 -4.41 -4.48 -12.16
C LEU A 113 -4.84 -4.74 -13.62
N ASN A 114 -5.40 -5.92 -13.92
CA ASN A 114 -5.77 -6.34 -15.27
C ASN A 114 -4.61 -6.21 -16.29
N LEU A 115 -3.40 -6.61 -15.86
CA LEU A 115 -2.18 -6.58 -16.65
C LEU A 115 -1.87 -7.95 -17.25
N TYR A 116 -1.27 -7.93 -18.45
CA TYR A 116 -0.70 -9.09 -19.12
C TYR A 116 0.83 -8.91 -19.23
N PRO A 117 1.57 -9.11 -18.12
CA PRO A 117 3.00 -8.85 -18.10
C PRO A 117 3.74 -9.80 -19.05
N LYS A 118 4.72 -9.26 -19.79
CA LYS A 118 5.63 -10.06 -20.62
C LYS A 118 6.73 -10.71 -19.81
N HIS A 119 7.03 -10.14 -18.65
CA HIS A 119 8.08 -10.56 -17.76
C HIS A 119 7.61 -10.49 -16.31
N THR A 120 8.18 -11.38 -15.52
CA THR A 120 8.00 -11.53 -14.07
C THR A 120 9.36 -11.45 -13.39
N THR A 121 9.36 -11.56 -12.06
CA THR A 121 10.60 -11.64 -11.30
C THR A 121 11.46 -12.84 -11.71
N TYR A 122 10.84 -13.96 -12.13
CA TYR A 122 11.56 -15.15 -12.58
C TYR A 122 12.44 -14.89 -13.81
N ASP A 123 11.95 -14.12 -14.79
CA ASP A 123 12.67 -13.86 -16.05
C ASP A 123 14.00 -13.13 -15.82
N ILE A 124 14.08 -12.33 -14.76
CA ILE A 124 15.28 -11.57 -14.36
C ILE A 124 16.39 -12.52 -13.87
N MET A 125 16.05 -13.70 -13.35
CA MET A 125 17.05 -14.60 -12.72
C MET A 125 18.15 -15.03 -13.70
N SER A 126 17.83 -15.14 -14.99
CA SER A 126 18.79 -15.50 -16.05
C SER A 126 19.86 -14.43 -16.30
N VAL A 127 19.58 -13.17 -15.94
CA VAL A 127 20.44 -12.00 -16.20
C VAL A 127 20.79 -11.24 -14.92
N ILE A 128 20.48 -11.81 -13.75
CA ILE A 128 20.58 -11.13 -12.45
C ILE A 128 21.97 -10.54 -12.20
N ASP A 129 23.05 -11.21 -12.63
CA ASP A 129 24.42 -10.75 -12.43
C ASP A 129 24.75 -9.49 -13.23
N GLN A 130 24.17 -9.35 -14.42
CA GLN A 130 24.38 -8.22 -15.34
C GLN A 130 23.30 -7.13 -15.19
N LEU A 131 22.34 -7.33 -14.29
CA LEU A 131 21.20 -6.46 -14.11
C LEU A 131 21.63 -5.04 -13.70
N ASP A 132 21.25 -4.06 -14.50
CA ASP A 132 21.35 -2.63 -14.22
C ASP A 132 19.98 -1.94 -14.21
N SER A 133 19.98 -0.62 -13.99
CA SER A 133 18.76 0.20 -13.94
C SER A 133 17.96 0.20 -15.25
N GLU A 134 18.64 0.23 -16.40
CA GLU A 134 17.98 0.30 -17.71
C GLU A 134 17.34 -1.03 -18.07
N MET A 135 18.10 -2.11 -17.87
CA MET A 135 17.66 -3.47 -18.06
C MET A 135 16.47 -3.80 -17.14
N LEU A 136 16.58 -3.53 -15.83
CA LEU A 136 15.48 -3.77 -14.89
C LEU A 136 14.23 -2.99 -15.28
N ASN A 137 14.38 -1.73 -15.71
CA ASN A 137 13.26 -0.93 -16.16
C ASN A 137 12.55 -1.50 -17.41
N SER A 138 13.25 -2.24 -18.27
CA SER A 138 12.67 -2.94 -19.43
C SER A 138 11.85 -4.18 -19.07
N PHE A 139 12.12 -4.80 -17.91
CA PHE A 139 11.34 -5.92 -17.38
C PHE A 139 10.01 -5.47 -16.72
N LEU A 140 9.86 -4.18 -16.41
CA LEU A 140 8.67 -3.65 -15.74
C LEU A 140 7.48 -3.50 -16.71
N THR A 141 6.31 -3.88 -16.25
CA THR A 141 5.05 -3.64 -16.98
C THR A 141 4.44 -2.31 -16.52
N THR A 142 4.14 -1.41 -17.44
CA THR A 142 3.52 -0.12 -17.10
C THR A 142 2.00 -0.23 -17.14
N HIS A 143 1.34 0.11 -16.04
CA HIS A 143 -0.12 0.23 -15.95
C HIS A 143 -0.58 1.62 -16.46
N GLU A 144 -1.85 1.75 -16.84
CA GLU A 144 -2.42 3.01 -17.37
C GLU A 144 -2.35 4.18 -16.38
N SER A 145 -2.26 3.89 -15.07
CA SER A 145 -2.02 4.90 -14.02
C SER A 145 -0.58 5.44 -13.98
N GLY A 146 0.34 4.89 -14.79
CA GLY A 146 1.76 5.21 -14.75
C GLY A 146 2.57 4.45 -13.70
N VAL A 147 1.94 3.60 -12.88
CA VAL A 147 2.66 2.66 -11.99
C VAL A 147 3.40 1.64 -12.85
N LYS A 148 4.67 1.39 -12.52
CA LYS A 148 5.44 0.29 -13.08
C LYS A 148 5.40 -0.91 -12.15
N VAL A 149 5.14 -2.09 -12.69
CA VAL A 149 4.91 -3.31 -11.91
C VAL A 149 5.96 -4.34 -12.25
N LEU A 150 6.60 -4.89 -11.21
CA LEU A 150 7.32 -6.16 -11.30
C LEU A 150 6.46 -7.23 -10.61
N PRO A 151 5.76 -8.08 -11.37
CA PRO A 151 4.87 -9.07 -10.78
C PRO A 151 5.64 -10.32 -10.29
N ALA A 152 4.98 -11.06 -9.41
CA ALA A 152 5.38 -12.40 -9.02
C ALA A 152 5.39 -13.34 -10.23
N PRO A 153 6.10 -14.48 -10.16
CA PRO A 153 6.07 -15.52 -11.17
C PRO A 153 4.65 -16.05 -11.44
N ILE A 154 4.41 -16.52 -12.67
CA ILE A 154 3.11 -17.11 -13.06
C ILE A 154 2.97 -18.53 -12.47
N ASP A 155 4.07 -19.27 -12.41
CA ASP A 155 4.12 -20.62 -11.85
C ASP A 155 4.74 -20.57 -10.45
N PRO A 156 4.01 -20.96 -9.39
CA PRO A 156 4.52 -20.93 -8.01
C PRO A 156 5.80 -21.74 -7.80
N SER A 157 6.04 -22.78 -8.60
CA SER A 157 7.27 -23.59 -8.52
C SER A 157 8.53 -22.81 -8.90
N GLN A 158 8.39 -21.67 -9.59
CA GLN A 158 9.49 -20.81 -9.99
C GLN A 158 10.09 -20.02 -8.82
N GLU A 159 9.38 -19.92 -7.68
CA GLU A 159 9.91 -19.29 -6.46
C GLU A 159 11.26 -19.90 -6.05
N GLU A 160 11.43 -21.22 -6.18
CA GLU A 160 12.63 -21.93 -5.73
C GLU A 160 13.93 -21.40 -6.37
N VAL A 161 13.82 -20.80 -7.56
CA VAL A 161 14.96 -20.24 -8.31
C VAL A 161 15.25 -18.79 -7.88
N ILE A 162 14.31 -18.12 -7.22
CA ILE A 162 14.42 -16.71 -6.85
C ILE A 162 15.07 -16.57 -5.49
N SER A 163 16.40 -16.38 -5.50
CA SER A 163 17.15 -16.18 -4.27
C SER A 163 16.83 -14.87 -3.56
N THR A 164 17.02 -14.85 -2.24
CA THR A 164 16.94 -13.63 -1.44
C THR A 164 17.92 -12.57 -1.92
N ALA A 165 19.13 -12.96 -2.31
CA ALA A 165 20.16 -12.06 -2.81
C ALA A 165 19.71 -11.35 -4.11
N ALA A 166 19.09 -12.10 -5.03
CA ALA A 166 18.52 -11.53 -6.25
C ALA A 166 17.42 -10.52 -5.94
N THR A 167 16.51 -10.87 -5.02
CA THR A 167 15.43 -9.98 -4.56
C THR A 167 15.97 -8.67 -3.99
N MET A 168 17.02 -8.74 -3.15
CA MET A 168 17.65 -7.55 -2.57
C MET A 168 18.37 -6.69 -3.62
N LYS A 169 19.03 -7.32 -4.61
CA LYS A 169 19.65 -6.61 -5.74
C LYS A 169 18.62 -5.83 -6.55
N ILE A 170 17.49 -6.45 -6.88
CA ILE A 170 16.36 -5.81 -7.58
C ILE A 170 15.87 -4.59 -6.77
N LEU A 171 15.65 -4.78 -5.47
CA LEU A 171 15.15 -3.72 -4.58
C LEU A 171 16.12 -2.53 -4.46
N ASP A 172 17.43 -2.79 -4.50
CA ASP A 172 18.44 -1.73 -4.48
C ASP A 172 18.37 -0.90 -5.78
N ILE A 173 18.34 -1.54 -6.95
CA ILE A 173 18.25 -0.87 -8.25
C ILE A 173 16.96 -0.06 -8.41
N PHE A 174 15.83 -0.52 -7.85
CA PHE A 174 14.58 0.26 -7.88
C PHE A 174 14.71 1.66 -7.29
N SER A 175 15.62 1.85 -6.33
CA SER A 175 15.88 3.14 -5.70
C SER A 175 16.42 4.19 -6.70
N ASP A 176 17.09 3.74 -7.76
CA ASP A 176 17.69 4.63 -8.77
C ASP A 176 16.65 5.14 -9.78
N ILE A 177 15.66 4.30 -10.08
CA ILE A 177 14.69 4.52 -11.16
C ILE A 177 13.31 4.99 -10.70
N SER A 178 13.04 5.02 -9.39
CA SER A 178 11.74 5.42 -8.81
C SER A 178 11.87 6.46 -7.71
N ASP A 179 10.76 7.11 -7.37
CA ASP A 179 10.62 7.93 -6.15
C ASP A 179 10.03 7.07 -5.00
N TYR A 180 9.16 6.12 -5.34
CA TYR A 180 8.58 5.17 -4.38
C TYR A 180 8.64 3.74 -4.91
N VAL A 181 8.98 2.82 -4.01
CA VAL A 181 8.84 1.38 -4.21
C VAL A 181 7.83 0.87 -3.20
N ILE A 182 6.65 0.50 -3.68
CA ILE A 182 5.62 -0.15 -2.88
C ILE A 182 5.84 -1.65 -3.00
N ILE A 183 5.97 -2.34 -1.86
CA ILE A 183 6.27 -3.76 -1.83
C ILE A 183 5.08 -4.50 -1.22
N ASP A 184 4.43 -5.35 -2.01
CA ASP A 184 3.42 -6.29 -1.52
C ASP A 184 4.12 -7.55 -1.05
N THR A 185 4.10 -7.81 0.26
CA THR A 185 4.85 -8.93 0.85
C THR A 185 3.99 -10.19 0.94
N PRO A 186 4.57 -11.40 0.97
CA PRO A 186 3.82 -12.60 1.33
C PRO A 186 3.31 -12.53 2.77
N SER A 187 2.43 -13.47 3.13
CA SER A 187 1.91 -13.54 4.50
C SER A 187 2.93 -14.20 5.44
N GLY A 188 3.38 -13.47 6.46
CA GLY A 188 4.29 -13.99 7.49
C GLY A 188 5.77 -13.65 7.28
N PHE A 189 6.60 -14.01 8.25
CA PHE A 189 8.02 -13.63 8.30
C PHE A 189 8.90 -14.72 7.68
N SER A 190 9.02 -14.72 6.36
CA SER A 190 10.07 -15.49 5.67
C SER A 190 11.40 -14.75 5.71
N ASP A 191 12.52 -15.44 5.42
CA ASP A 191 13.85 -14.82 5.37
C ASP A 191 13.90 -13.63 4.39
N ASN A 192 13.23 -13.75 3.24
CA ASN A 192 13.08 -12.67 2.27
C ASN A 192 12.41 -11.43 2.88
N VAL A 193 11.34 -11.62 3.65
CA VAL A 193 10.61 -10.54 4.32
C VAL A 193 11.47 -9.91 5.41
N LEU A 194 12.22 -10.70 6.18
CA LEU A 194 13.09 -10.17 7.23
C LEU A 194 14.17 -9.24 6.67
N LEU A 195 14.89 -9.67 5.63
CA LEU A 195 15.91 -8.87 4.94
C LEU A 195 15.31 -7.66 4.21
N LEU A 196 14.11 -7.80 3.66
CA LEU A 196 13.36 -6.69 3.07
C LEU A 196 13.07 -5.60 4.11
N LEU A 197 12.63 -5.98 5.31
CA LEU A 197 12.27 -5.04 6.36
C LEU A 197 13.49 -4.18 6.76
N GLU A 198 14.69 -4.74 6.80
CA GLU A 198 15.91 -3.94 7.07
C GLU A 198 16.11 -2.80 6.07
N LYS A 199 15.78 -3.03 4.80
CA LYS A 199 15.90 -2.06 3.70
C LYS A 199 14.66 -1.18 3.51
N THR A 200 13.59 -1.42 4.25
CA THR A 200 12.32 -0.70 4.12
C THR A 200 12.37 0.63 4.88
N ASP A 201 11.84 1.71 4.29
CA ASP A 201 11.71 3.01 4.96
C ASP A 201 10.46 3.08 5.84
N PHE A 202 9.34 2.52 5.36
CA PHE A 202 8.06 2.52 6.06
C PHE A 202 7.39 1.15 6.04
N LEU A 203 6.87 0.71 7.19
CA LEU A 203 6.15 -0.56 7.29
C LEU A 203 4.66 -0.32 7.58
N CYS A 204 3.80 -0.67 6.64
CA CYS A 204 2.36 -0.66 6.85
C CYS A 204 1.87 -2.07 7.23
N ILE A 205 1.43 -2.24 8.48
CA ILE A 205 0.84 -3.51 8.93
C ILE A 205 -0.68 -3.48 8.77
N VAL A 206 -1.21 -4.42 7.99
CA VAL A 206 -2.63 -4.58 7.73
C VAL A 206 -3.22 -5.65 8.63
N ALA A 207 -4.26 -5.31 9.39
CA ALA A 207 -4.97 -6.24 10.27
C ALA A 207 -6.48 -5.95 10.29
N SER A 208 -7.28 -7.01 10.31
CA SER A 208 -8.75 -6.92 10.47
C SER A 208 -9.17 -7.00 11.94
N LYS A 209 -10.39 -6.52 12.23
CA LYS A 209 -10.96 -6.44 13.59
C LYS A 209 -11.55 -7.78 14.07
N ASP A 210 -10.77 -8.85 13.99
CA ASP A 210 -11.13 -10.16 14.55
C ASP A 210 -10.06 -10.66 15.52
N VAL A 211 -10.49 -11.47 16.49
CA VAL A 211 -9.63 -11.94 17.59
C VAL A 211 -8.35 -12.63 17.10
N PRO A 212 -8.38 -13.55 16.12
CA PRO A 212 -7.16 -14.13 15.55
C PRO A 212 -6.21 -13.08 14.96
N ASN A 213 -6.71 -12.10 14.21
CA ASN A 213 -5.87 -11.04 13.65
C ASN A 213 -5.25 -10.14 14.72
N ILE A 214 -5.98 -9.78 15.77
CA ILE A 214 -5.44 -8.99 16.89
C ILE A 214 -4.33 -9.75 17.60
N LYS A 215 -4.50 -11.05 17.82
CA LYS A 215 -3.45 -11.92 18.36
C LYS A 215 -2.23 -11.93 17.46
N ASN A 216 -2.42 -12.14 16.15
CA ASN A 216 -1.30 -12.21 15.21
C ASN A 216 -0.58 -10.88 15.08
N LEU A 217 -1.30 -9.75 15.03
CA LEU A 217 -0.72 -8.40 15.06
C LEU A 217 0.16 -8.20 16.30
N LYS A 218 -0.30 -8.61 17.48
CA LYS A 218 0.53 -8.56 18.70
C LYS A 218 1.83 -9.35 18.54
N ILE A 219 1.76 -10.56 17.98
CA ILE A 219 2.93 -11.40 17.73
C ILE A 219 3.86 -10.72 16.71
N SER A 220 3.34 -10.17 15.62
CA SER A 220 4.13 -9.43 14.62
C SER A 220 4.89 -8.27 15.23
N LEU A 221 4.22 -7.45 16.04
CA LEU A 221 4.85 -6.32 16.73
C LEU A 221 5.94 -6.79 17.70
N GLN A 222 5.74 -7.93 18.38
CA GLN A 222 6.78 -8.52 19.24
C GLN A 222 7.98 -9.00 18.43
N MET A 223 7.76 -9.63 17.27
CA MET A 223 8.85 -10.06 16.37
C MET A 223 9.62 -8.85 15.82
N LEU A 224 8.93 -7.81 15.37
CA LEU A 224 9.57 -6.56 14.91
C LEU A 224 10.43 -5.92 16.00
N LYS A 225 9.97 -5.95 17.26
CA LYS A 225 10.78 -5.50 18.41
C LYS A 225 12.03 -6.36 18.63
N GLN A 226 11.93 -7.68 18.49
CA GLN A 226 13.09 -8.57 18.58
C GLN A 226 14.10 -8.34 17.47
N LEU A 227 13.62 -8.03 16.27
CA LEU A 227 14.42 -7.66 15.10
C LEU A 227 14.99 -6.24 15.19
N LYS A 228 14.68 -5.49 16.26
CA LYS A 228 15.05 -4.08 16.43
C LYS A 228 14.61 -3.20 15.26
N PHE A 229 13.48 -3.53 14.64
CA PHE A 229 12.89 -2.67 13.63
C PHE A 229 12.56 -1.31 14.26
N PRO A 230 13.03 -0.18 13.70
CA PRO A 230 12.84 1.13 14.32
C PRO A 230 11.36 1.47 14.49
N GLU A 231 10.95 1.96 15.67
CA GLU A 231 9.56 2.35 15.93
C GLU A 231 9.12 3.59 15.12
N GLU A 232 10.06 4.30 14.49
CA GLU A 232 9.81 5.49 13.68
C GLU A 232 9.54 5.19 12.19
N LYS A 233 9.62 3.91 11.79
CA LYS A 233 9.35 3.41 10.44
C LYS A 233 7.94 2.81 10.32
#